data_AF-A0A6M1UDK6-F1
#
_entry.id   AF-A0A6M1UDK6-F1
#
_cell.length_a   1.000
_cell.length_b   1.000
_cell.length_c   1.000
_cell.angle_alpha   90.00
_cell.angle_beta   90.00
_cell.angle_gamma   90.00
#
_symmetry.space_group_name_H-M   'P 1'
#
loop_
_entity.id
_entity.type
_entity.pdbx_description
1 polymer ?
#
loop_
_entity_poly.entity_id
_entity_poly.type
_entity_poly.pdbx_seq_one_letter_code
_entity_poly.pdbx_strand_id
1 'polypeptide(L)'
;MESTSFPAVRLAPDQVRYRVSCLFELAASLHLLCRTPAAQPADEWMGHMQSVLSQLSLMPEFCYFAPAFSQNIPWIFHPNHTVGITGPEEMFTYITNLSVRRFREAFSLALRGKQLAQVHLPSALEVDLQRDAEFVKGRFSLFLSAYWESAFAAAWQEVAPALEKEGLRIEEARMAPEKMLSFLRAIPLPLGEGSPIGSDSHADSSPASVDMRLLVLYPSWFYPDDAAWHIQDGVGHLLYRIPQKHDKRPHPGSGCCPDG
;
A
#
# COMPACT_ATOMS: atom_id res chain seq x y z
N MET A 1 14.51 13.87 24.06
CA MET A 1 14.18 13.29 22.73
C MET A 1 14.62 11.85 22.77
N GLU A 2 13.74 10.97 23.23
CA GLU A 2 14.01 9.54 23.27
C GLU A 2 13.72 8.97 21.87
N SER A 3 14.78 8.51 21.21
CA SER A 3 14.68 7.71 19.99
C SER A 3 14.08 6.37 20.38
N THR A 4 12.81 6.15 20.05
CA THR A 4 12.17 4.85 20.21
C THR A 4 12.70 3.93 19.13
N SER A 5 13.73 3.17 19.51
CA SER A 5 14.28 2.10 18.70
C SER A 5 13.19 1.09 18.35
N PHE A 6 13.28 0.52 17.13
CA PHE A 6 12.71 -0.79 16.81
C PHE A 6 12.83 -1.70 18.04
N PRO A 7 11.80 -2.52 18.40
CA PRO A 7 11.90 -3.43 19.54
C PRO A 7 13.26 -4.16 19.47
N ALA A 8 13.85 -4.51 20.62
CA ALA A 8 15.15 -5.17 20.68
C ALA A 8 15.05 -6.57 20.04
N VAL A 9 15.01 -6.59 18.71
CA VAL A 9 14.75 -7.75 17.90
C VAL A 9 16.11 -8.37 17.63
N ARG A 10 16.33 -9.53 18.24
CA ARG A 10 17.46 -10.40 17.91
C ARG A 10 17.03 -11.32 16.79
N LEU A 11 17.06 -10.82 15.56
CA LEU A 11 16.91 -11.66 14.37
C LEU A 11 18.27 -11.94 13.75
N ALA A 12 18.48 -13.19 13.39
CA ALA A 12 19.55 -13.57 12.48
C ALA A 12 19.23 -13.08 11.05
N PRO A 13 20.26 -12.76 10.25
CA PRO A 13 20.13 -12.39 8.83
C PRO A 13 19.16 -13.19 7.97
N ASP A 14 19.12 -14.51 8.16
CA ASP A 14 18.28 -15.45 7.43
C ASP A 14 16.80 -15.37 7.83
N GLN A 15 16.50 -14.72 8.95
CA GLN A 15 15.17 -14.50 9.48
C GLN A 15 14.54 -13.17 9.03
N VAL A 16 15.15 -12.45 8.09
CA VAL A 16 14.53 -11.29 7.42
C VAL A 16 14.21 -11.67 5.97
N ARG A 17 13.00 -11.36 5.51
CA ARG A 17 12.56 -11.54 4.13
C ARG A 17 11.95 -10.24 3.65
N TYR A 18 12.02 -9.97 2.35
CA TYR A 18 11.22 -8.92 1.74
C TYR A 18 10.24 -9.50 0.74
N ARG A 19 9.13 -8.79 0.51
CA ARG A 19 8.11 -9.16 -0.48
C ARG A 19 7.53 -7.92 -1.11
N VAL A 20 7.39 -7.99 -2.42
CA VAL A 20 6.68 -6.98 -3.22
C VAL A 20 5.40 -7.63 -3.73
N SER A 21 4.30 -6.89 -3.71
CA SER A 21 3.02 -7.33 -4.29
C SER A 21 2.53 -6.28 -5.28
N CYS A 22 2.50 -6.65 -6.56
CA CYS A 22 1.99 -5.77 -7.62
C CYS A 22 0.52 -5.39 -7.37
N LEU A 23 -0.26 -6.36 -6.91
CA LEU A 23 -1.67 -6.16 -6.58
C LEU A 23 -1.86 -5.23 -5.37
N PHE A 24 -0.97 -5.30 -4.38
CA PHE A 24 -0.96 -4.35 -3.28
C PHE A 24 -0.62 -2.94 -3.76
N GLU A 25 0.40 -2.78 -4.61
CA GLU A 25 0.79 -1.47 -5.15
C GLU A 25 -0.34 -0.83 -5.96
N LEU A 26 -1.07 -1.63 -6.74
CA LEU A 26 -2.26 -1.16 -7.44
C LEU A 26 -3.37 -0.72 -6.47
N ALA A 27 -3.61 -1.48 -5.40
CA ALA A 27 -4.60 -1.09 -4.40
C ALA A 27 -4.17 0.14 -3.60
N ALA A 28 -2.88 0.26 -3.31
CA ALA A 28 -2.28 1.40 -2.65
C ALA A 28 -2.34 2.66 -3.53
N SER A 29 -2.20 2.52 -4.86
CA SER A 29 -2.34 3.63 -5.79
C SER A 29 -3.79 4.15 -5.84
N LEU A 30 -4.79 3.26 -5.80
CA LEU A 30 -6.20 3.63 -5.67
C LEU A 30 -6.49 4.33 -4.33
N HIS A 31 -5.91 3.82 -3.24
CA HIS A 31 -6.01 4.44 -1.91
C HIS A 31 -5.39 5.83 -1.89
N LEU A 32 -4.19 5.99 -2.46
CA LEU A 32 -3.51 7.29 -2.60
C LEU A 32 -4.37 8.29 -3.38
N LEU A 33 -5.00 7.87 -4.50
CA LEU A 33 -5.90 8.73 -5.28
C LEU A 33 -7.14 9.22 -4.52
N CYS A 34 -7.53 8.54 -3.44
CA CYS A 34 -8.65 8.94 -2.59
C CYS A 34 -8.25 9.98 -1.52
N ARG A 35 -6.96 10.24 -1.33
CA ARG A 35 -6.47 11.20 -0.32
C ARG A 35 -6.50 12.63 -0.88
N THR A 36 -6.70 13.59 0.02
CA THR A 36 -6.53 15.00 -0.32
C THR A 36 -5.03 15.29 -0.51
N PRO A 37 -4.61 15.97 -1.60
CA PRO A 37 -3.22 16.31 -1.82
C PRO A 37 -2.70 17.19 -0.68
N ALA A 38 -1.68 16.72 0.04
CA ALA A 38 -1.14 17.40 1.22
C ALA A 38 0.25 18.05 1.00
N ALA A 39 0.82 17.94 -0.22
CA ALA A 39 2.08 18.49 -0.75
C ALA A 39 3.02 17.41 -1.34
N GLN A 40 3.63 17.75 -2.47
CA GLN A 40 4.48 16.98 -3.40
C GLN A 40 5.45 15.98 -2.75
N PRO A 41 5.66 14.76 -3.34
CA PRO A 41 5.61 14.39 -4.78
C PRO A 41 4.31 13.79 -5.31
N ALA A 42 3.41 13.35 -4.42
CA ALA A 42 2.24 12.57 -4.83
C ALA A 42 1.29 13.38 -5.72
N ASP A 43 1.29 14.71 -5.61
CA ASP A 43 0.34 15.61 -6.25
C ASP A 43 0.42 15.59 -7.79
N GLU A 44 1.63 15.53 -8.38
CA GLU A 44 1.79 15.50 -9.84
C GLU A 44 1.30 14.18 -10.44
N TRP A 45 1.67 13.07 -9.81
CA TRP A 45 1.21 11.75 -10.23
C TRP A 45 -0.31 11.61 -10.07
N MET A 46 -0.87 12.04 -8.93
CA MET A 46 -2.32 12.01 -8.69
C MET A 46 -3.08 12.87 -9.71
N GLY A 47 -2.61 14.08 -10.00
CA GLY A 47 -3.22 14.96 -10.99
C GLY A 47 -3.19 14.37 -12.40
N HIS A 48 -2.05 13.78 -12.80
CA HIS A 48 -1.93 13.08 -14.07
C HIS A 48 -2.90 11.89 -14.16
N MET A 49 -2.96 11.06 -13.11
CA MET A 49 -3.85 9.90 -13.07
C MET A 49 -5.33 10.28 -13.09
N GLN A 50 -5.74 11.33 -12.36
CA GLN A 50 -7.11 11.84 -12.43
C GLN A 50 -7.48 12.31 -13.84
N SER A 51 -6.53 12.92 -14.56
CA SER A 51 -6.70 13.29 -15.97
C SER A 51 -6.88 12.06 -16.86
N VAL A 52 -6.03 11.04 -16.72
CA VAL A 52 -6.12 9.76 -17.47
C VAL A 52 -7.48 9.09 -17.23
N LEU A 53 -7.90 8.97 -15.96
CA LEU A 53 -9.20 8.40 -15.60
C LEU A 53 -10.37 9.17 -16.21
N SER A 54 -10.26 10.50 -16.30
CA SER A 54 -11.30 11.35 -16.90
C SER A 54 -11.36 11.18 -18.41
N GLN A 55 -10.21 11.19 -19.09
CA GLN A 55 -10.11 11.03 -20.54
C GLN A 55 -10.64 9.67 -21.01
N LEU A 56 -10.46 8.63 -20.21
CA LEU A 56 -10.89 7.27 -20.52
C LEU A 56 -12.28 6.91 -19.96
N SER A 57 -13.01 7.91 -19.44
CA SER A 57 -14.34 7.71 -18.84
C SER A 57 -14.37 6.69 -17.69
N LEU A 58 -13.24 6.47 -17.01
CA LEU A 58 -13.13 5.61 -15.84
C LEU A 58 -13.40 6.34 -14.52
N MET A 59 -13.47 7.68 -14.55
CA MET A 59 -13.73 8.48 -13.35
C MET A 59 -15.04 8.10 -12.61
N PRO A 60 -16.17 7.84 -13.27
CA PRO A 60 -17.39 7.40 -12.57
C PRO A 60 -17.22 6.07 -11.84
N GLU A 61 -16.50 5.12 -12.44
CA GLU A 61 -16.20 3.82 -11.84
C GLU A 61 -15.24 3.98 -10.64
N PHE A 62 -14.20 4.80 -10.78
CA PHE A 62 -13.32 5.14 -9.67
C PHE A 62 -14.11 5.78 -8.52
N CYS A 63 -14.95 6.78 -8.78
CA CYS A 63 -15.77 7.44 -7.76
C CYS A 63 -16.75 6.47 -7.07
N TYR A 64 -17.26 5.46 -7.79
CA TYR A 64 -18.10 4.43 -7.22
C TYR A 64 -17.34 3.55 -6.21
N PHE A 65 -16.09 3.17 -6.51
CA PHE A 65 -15.26 2.33 -5.64
C PHE A 65 -14.45 3.09 -4.58
N ALA A 66 -14.18 4.38 -4.79
CA ALA A 66 -13.40 5.24 -3.91
C ALA A 66 -13.78 5.17 -2.42
N PRO A 67 -15.07 5.05 -2.01
CA PRO A 67 -15.41 4.91 -0.61
C PRO A 67 -14.69 3.74 0.10
N ALA A 68 -14.48 2.61 -0.59
CA ALA A 68 -13.80 1.44 -0.03
C ALA A 68 -12.27 1.60 0.08
N PHE A 69 -11.70 2.60 -0.59
CA PHE A 69 -10.27 2.92 -0.55
C PHE A 69 -9.99 4.23 0.17
N SER A 70 -10.99 4.95 0.66
CA SER A 70 -10.80 6.30 1.21
C SER A 70 -10.05 6.35 2.54
N GLN A 71 -10.10 5.27 3.32
CA GLN A 71 -9.49 5.23 4.66
C GLN A 71 -8.46 4.13 4.82
N ASN A 72 -8.70 2.97 4.21
CA ASN A 72 -7.81 1.82 4.29
C ASN A 72 -7.86 1.08 2.95
N ILE A 73 -6.85 0.25 2.71
CA ILE A 73 -6.83 -0.71 1.60
C ILE A 73 -7.62 -1.96 2.06
N PRO A 74 -8.58 -2.48 1.28
CA PRO A 74 -9.27 -3.72 1.63
C PRO A 74 -8.28 -4.87 1.86
N TRP A 75 -8.45 -5.61 2.96
CA TRP A 75 -7.44 -6.58 3.41
C TRP A 75 -7.12 -7.69 2.40
N ILE A 76 -8.03 -7.99 1.46
CA ILE A 76 -7.77 -8.93 0.36
C ILE A 76 -6.58 -8.52 -0.52
N PHE A 77 -6.22 -7.24 -0.57
CA PHE A 77 -5.05 -6.77 -1.32
C PHE A 77 -3.75 -6.82 -0.52
N HIS A 78 -3.82 -7.08 0.80
CA HIS A 78 -2.66 -7.04 1.68
C HIS A 78 -1.55 -7.99 1.17
N PRO A 79 -0.26 -7.61 1.24
CA PRO A 79 0.84 -8.41 0.69
C PRO A 79 0.94 -9.83 1.26
N ASN A 80 0.42 -10.06 2.49
CA ASN A 80 0.33 -11.40 3.09
C ASN A 80 -0.58 -12.36 2.29
N HIS A 81 -1.59 -11.85 1.59
CA HIS A 81 -2.58 -12.64 0.86
C HIS A 81 -2.34 -12.69 -0.65
N THR A 82 -1.51 -11.78 -1.16
CA THR A 82 -1.27 -11.57 -2.61
C THR A 82 0.15 -11.99 -3.02
N VAL A 83 0.77 -12.86 -2.22
CA VAL A 83 2.13 -13.37 -2.43
C VAL A 83 2.20 -14.08 -3.78
N GLY A 84 3.18 -13.71 -4.60
CA GLY A 84 3.41 -14.34 -5.91
C GLY A 84 2.56 -13.78 -7.04
N ILE A 85 1.76 -12.73 -6.79
CA ILE A 85 1.05 -12.01 -7.85
C ILE A 85 1.98 -10.95 -8.41
N THR A 86 2.51 -11.20 -9.60
CA THR A 86 3.58 -10.41 -10.23
C THR A 86 3.12 -9.60 -11.43
N GLY A 87 1.99 -9.97 -12.03
CA GLY A 87 1.47 -9.35 -13.25
C GLY A 87 -0.04 -9.52 -13.44
N PRO A 88 -0.57 -8.98 -14.55
CA PRO A 88 -2.00 -8.84 -14.82
C PRO A 88 -2.74 -10.16 -14.81
N GLU A 89 -2.17 -11.21 -15.42
CA GLU A 89 -2.81 -12.52 -15.49
C GLU A 89 -3.05 -13.13 -14.10
N GLU A 90 -2.05 -13.06 -13.22
CA GLU A 90 -2.19 -13.54 -11.84
C GLU A 90 -3.17 -12.67 -11.03
N MET A 91 -3.18 -11.35 -11.26
CA MET A 91 -4.14 -10.45 -10.62
C MET A 91 -5.57 -10.79 -11.03
N PHE A 92 -5.84 -10.97 -12.31
CA PHE A 92 -7.17 -11.35 -12.78
C PHE A 92 -7.57 -12.72 -12.25
N THR A 93 -6.66 -13.69 -12.28
CA THR A 93 -6.89 -15.02 -11.71
C THR A 93 -7.22 -14.94 -10.22
N TYR A 94 -6.50 -14.12 -9.46
CA TYR A 94 -6.78 -13.91 -8.04
C TYR A 94 -8.16 -13.30 -7.79
N ILE A 95 -8.50 -12.21 -8.48
CA ILE A 95 -9.76 -11.48 -8.27
C ILE A 95 -10.95 -12.32 -8.72
N THR A 96 -10.85 -13.01 -9.87
CA THR A 96 -11.91 -13.88 -10.37
C THR A 96 -12.15 -15.08 -9.45
N ASN A 97 -11.09 -15.70 -8.91
CA ASN A 97 -11.20 -16.83 -7.99
C ASN A 97 -11.55 -16.43 -6.55
N LEU A 98 -11.47 -15.16 -6.19
CA LEU A 98 -11.86 -14.69 -4.86
C LEU A 98 -13.34 -14.98 -4.62
N SER A 99 -13.67 -15.76 -3.58
CA SER A 99 -15.07 -16.05 -3.25
C SER A 99 -15.85 -14.75 -3.00
N VAL A 100 -17.10 -14.69 -3.47
CA VAL A 100 -17.99 -13.53 -3.26
C VAL A 100 -18.10 -13.17 -1.78
N ARG A 101 -18.13 -14.16 -0.89
CA ARG A 101 -18.14 -13.97 0.57
C ARG A 101 -16.94 -13.15 1.05
N ARG A 102 -15.72 -13.57 0.72
CA ARG A 102 -14.48 -12.86 1.11
C ARG A 102 -14.40 -11.46 0.50
N PHE A 103 -14.81 -11.32 -0.76
CA PHE A 103 -14.88 -10.01 -1.42
C PHE A 103 -15.79 -9.05 -0.64
N ARG A 104 -17.03 -9.49 -0.35
CA ARG A 104 -18.00 -8.72 0.43
C ARG A 104 -17.45 -8.35 1.81
N GLU A 105 -16.91 -9.32 2.55
CA GLU A 105 -16.34 -9.10 3.88
C GLU A 105 -15.23 -8.04 3.87
N ALA A 106 -14.33 -8.10 2.89
CA ALA A 106 -13.23 -7.16 2.76
C ALA A 106 -13.67 -5.74 2.45
N PHE A 107 -14.56 -5.58 1.47
CA PHE A 107 -15.08 -4.27 1.10
C PHE A 107 -15.99 -3.69 2.20
N SER A 108 -16.83 -4.51 2.83
CA SER A 108 -17.65 -4.07 3.96
C SER A 108 -16.78 -3.60 5.14
N LEU A 109 -15.70 -4.28 5.47
CA LEU A 109 -14.81 -3.86 6.55
C LEU A 109 -14.11 -2.53 6.22
N ALA A 110 -13.62 -2.37 4.99
CA ALA A 110 -13.00 -1.13 4.54
C ALA A 110 -13.97 0.06 4.56
N LEU A 111 -15.24 -0.17 4.22
CA LEU A 111 -16.31 0.83 4.29
C LEU A 111 -16.69 1.20 5.73
N ARG A 112 -16.64 0.25 6.68
CA ARG A 112 -17.00 0.49 8.10
C ARG A 112 -16.05 1.42 8.83
N GLY A 113 -14.80 1.55 8.38
CA GLY A 113 -13.90 2.58 8.92
C GLY A 113 -14.55 3.98 8.89
N LYS A 114 -15.38 4.25 7.87
CA LYS A 114 -16.10 5.52 7.68
C LYS A 114 -17.21 5.75 8.71
N GLN A 115 -17.77 4.68 9.27
CA GLN A 115 -18.95 4.74 10.14
C GLN A 115 -18.62 5.04 11.61
N LEU A 116 -17.39 4.76 12.05
CA LEU A 116 -16.96 4.98 13.43
C LEU A 116 -16.79 6.47 13.78
N ALA A 117 -16.73 7.36 12.78
CA ALA A 117 -16.51 8.78 13.01
C ALA A 117 -17.77 9.67 12.86
N GLN A 118 -18.76 9.29 12.04
CA GLN A 118 -19.97 10.09 11.77
C GLN A 118 -21.16 9.22 11.34
N VAL A 119 -22.39 9.61 11.72
CA VAL A 119 -23.64 9.02 11.21
C VAL A 119 -23.77 9.41 9.73
N HIS A 120 -23.18 8.59 8.86
CA HIS A 120 -23.23 8.82 7.41
C HIS A 120 -24.27 7.91 6.75
N LEU A 121 -24.94 8.45 5.73
CA LEU A 121 -25.74 7.66 4.81
C LEU A 121 -24.84 6.61 4.13
N PRO A 122 -25.33 5.38 3.92
CA PRO A 122 -24.58 4.35 3.24
C PRO A 122 -24.26 4.78 1.80
N SER A 123 -23.03 4.52 1.36
CA SER A 123 -22.63 4.78 -0.03
C SER A 123 -23.37 3.86 -1.00
N ALA A 124 -23.48 4.24 -2.28
CA ALA A 124 -24.08 3.38 -3.31
C ALA A 124 -23.40 2.00 -3.38
N LEU A 125 -22.07 1.96 -3.26
CA LEU A 125 -21.29 0.73 -3.17
C LEU A 125 -21.72 -0.14 -1.98
N GLU A 126 -21.95 0.46 -0.82
CA GLU A 126 -22.38 -0.27 0.38
C GLU A 126 -23.76 -0.90 0.20
N VAL A 127 -24.70 -0.15 -0.37
CA VAL A 127 -26.06 -0.63 -0.68
C VAL A 127 -26.00 -1.79 -1.68
N ASP A 128 -25.23 -1.64 -2.76
CA ASP A 128 -25.10 -2.66 -3.79
C ASP A 128 -24.39 -3.92 -3.26
N LEU A 129 -23.37 -3.79 -2.41
CA LEU A 129 -22.69 -4.94 -1.78
C LEU A 129 -23.62 -5.78 -0.91
N GLN A 130 -24.61 -5.15 -0.27
CA GLN A 130 -25.62 -5.85 0.53
C GLN A 130 -26.67 -6.53 -0.37
N ARG A 131 -27.03 -5.90 -1.49
CA ARG A 131 -28.05 -6.40 -2.41
C ARG A 131 -27.51 -7.52 -3.32
N ASP A 132 -26.37 -7.30 -3.94
CA ASP A 132 -25.77 -8.19 -4.93
C ASP A 132 -24.24 -8.01 -4.99
N ALA A 133 -23.53 -8.71 -4.10
CA ALA A 133 -22.08 -8.67 -4.04
C ALA A 133 -21.40 -9.30 -5.26
N GLU A 134 -22.07 -10.19 -5.99
CA GLU A 134 -21.51 -10.82 -7.19
C GLU A 134 -21.47 -9.82 -8.36
N PHE A 135 -22.55 -9.05 -8.54
CA PHE A 135 -22.57 -7.94 -9.48
C PHE A 135 -21.47 -6.90 -9.19
N VAL A 136 -21.32 -6.49 -7.92
CA VAL A 136 -20.27 -5.54 -7.52
C VAL A 136 -18.87 -6.10 -7.79
N LYS A 137 -18.64 -7.39 -7.48
CA LYS A 137 -17.35 -8.04 -7.77
C LYS A 137 -17.06 -8.07 -9.28
N GLY A 138 -18.05 -8.36 -10.11
CA GLY A 138 -17.92 -8.35 -11.57
C GLY A 138 -17.55 -6.96 -12.09
N ARG A 139 -18.28 -5.93 -11.66
CA ARG A 139 -17.99 -4.52 -11.98
C ARG A 139 -16.59 -4.10 -11.51
N PHE A 140 -16.21 -4.49 -10.29
CA PHE A 140 -14.89 -4.19 -9.75
C PHE A 140 -13.78 -4.86 -10.55
N SER A 141 -13.98 -6.10 -10.99
CA SER A 141 -13.01 -6.82 -11.82
C SER A 141 -12.74 -6.09 -13.13
N LEU A 142 -13.80 -5.64 -13.81
CA LEU A 142 -13.70 -4.86 -15.06
C LEU A 142 -13.01 -3.50 -14.83
N PHE A 143 -13.39 -2.80 -13.75
CA PHE A 143 -12.73 -1.55 -13.37
C PHE A 143 -11.23 -1.76 -13.13
N LEU A 144 -10.87 -2.79 -12.38
CA LEU A 144 -9.46 -3.11 -12.10
C LEU A 144 -8.69 -3.43 -13.37
N SER A 145 -9.30 -4.18 -14.30
CA SER A 145 -8.70 -4.46 -15.61
C SER A 145 -8.43 -3.18 -16.40
N ALA A 146 -9.43 -2.31 -16.50
CA ALA A 146 -9.31 -1.07 -17.23
C ALA A 146 -8.28 -0.14 -16.56
N TYR A 147 -8.28 -0.05 -15.23
CA TYR A 147 -7.32 0.75 -14.46
C TYR A 147 -5.89 0.25 -14.64
N TRP A 148 -5.68 -1.07 -14.63
CA TRP A 148 -4.38 -1.67 -14.90
C TRP A 148 -3.84 -1.23 -16.25
N GLU A 149 -4.57 -1.54 -17.33
CA GLU A 149 -4.13 -1.29 -18.71
C GLU A 149 -3.93 0.19 -19.00
N SER A 150 -4.81 1.03 -18.44
CA SER A 150 -4.90 2.44 -18.82
C SER A 150 -4.03 3.39 -18.01
N ALA A 151 -3.76 3.03 -16.75
CA ALA A 151 -3.15 3.96 -15.79
C ALA A 151 -2.00 3.32 -15.03
N PHE A 152 -2.20 2.13 -14.46
CA PHE A 152 -1.22 1.56 -13.53
C PHE A 152 -0.04 0.86 -14.22
N ALA A 153 -0.24 0.20 -15.37
CA ALA A 153 0.81 -0.57 -16.04
C ALA A 153 2.05 0.29 -16.37
N ALA A 154 1.84 1.51 -16.87
CA ALA A 154 2.93 2.45 -17.15
C ALA A 154 3.68 2.85 -15.86
N ALA A 155 2.94 3.18 -14.79
CA ALA A 155 3.53 3.51 -13.50
C ALA A 155 4.29 2.31 -12.90
N TRP A 156 3.79 1.08 -13.08
CA TRP A 156 4.46 -0.14 -12.62
C TRP A 156 5.84 -0.34 -13.26
N GLN A 157 6.00 -0.02 -14.55
CA GLN A 157 7.30 -0.10 -15.23
C GLN A 157 8.35 0.85 -14.62
N GLU A 158 7.91 1.98 -14.05
CA GLU A 158 8.80 2.92 -13.35
C GLU A 158 9.07 2.50 -11.90
N VAL A 159 8.05 1.94 -11.23
CA VAL A 159 8.07 1.58 -9.81
C VAL A 159 8.79 0.26 -9.53
N ALA A 160 8.60 -0.76 -10.38
CA ALA A 160 9.17 -2.09 -10.15
C ALA A 160 10.71 -2.07 -10.00
N PRO A 161 11.49 -1.35 -10.84
CA PRO A 161 12.93 -1.24 -10.65
C PRO A 161 13.35 -0.55 -9.34
N ALA A 162 12.54 0.36 -8.80
CA ALA A 162 12.81 1.02 -7.52
C ALA A 162 12.61 0.05 -6.35
N LEU A 163 11.55 -0.77 -6.41
CA LEU A 163 11.28 -1.82 -5.43
C LEU A 163 12.31 -2.95 -5.49
N GLU A 164 12.81 -3.30 -6.68
CA GLU A 164 13.94 -4.23 -6.84
C GLU A 164 15.23 -3.70 -6.21
N LYS A 165 15.57 -2.42 -6.43
CA LYS A 165 16.71 -1.78 -5.78
C LYS A 165 16.57 -1.77 -4.26
N GLU A 166 15.38 -1.56 -3.74
CA GLU A 166 15.13 -1.67 -2.30
C GLU A 166 15.33 -3.12 -1.80
N GLY A 167 14.85 -4.11 -2.55
CA GLY A 167 15.12 -5.52 -2.28
C GLY A 167 16.62 -5.83 -2.19
N LEU A 168 17.43 -5.33 -3.13
CA LEU A 168 18.89 -5.47 -3.09
C LEU A 168 19.51 -4.80 -1.85
N ARG A 169 19.03 -3.62 -1.46
CA ARG A 169 19.49 -2.95 -0.22
C ARG A 169 19.17 -3.77 1.03
N ILE A 170 18.01 -4.42 1.07
CA ILE A 170 17.64 -5.32 2.16
C ILE A 170 18.57 -6.53 2.17
N GLU A 171 18.82 -7.17 1.03
CA GLU A 171 19.74 -8.31 0.93
C GLU A 171 21.16 -7.95 1.36
N GLU A 172 21.68 -6.79 0.96
CA GLU A 172 22.97 -6.28 1.43
C GLU A 172 22.99 -6.03 2.95
N ALA A 173 21.89 -5.53 3.50
CA ALA A 173 21.75 -5.29 4.93
C ALA A 173 21.67 -6.62 5.72
N ARG A 174 21.10 -7.68 5.13
CA ARG A 174 21.07 -9.02 5.75
C ARG A 174 22.46 -9.57 5.99
N MET A 175 23.44 -9.25 5.15
CA MET A 175 24.81 -9.79 5.29
C MET A 175 25.50 -9.43 6.61
N ALA A 176 25.02 -8.45 7.37
CA ALA A 176 25.53 -8.13 8.71
C ALA A 176 24.42 -7.63 9.65
N PRO A 177 24.29 -8.18 10.88
CA PRO A 177 23.25 -7.76 11.84
C PRO A 177 23.22 -6.25 12.12
N GLU A 178 24.38 -5.60 12.24
CA GLU A 178 24.51 -4.15 12.45
C GLU A 178 23.93 -3.32 11.29
N LYS A 179 24.10 -3.80 10.05
CA LYS A 179 23.55 -3.14 8.86
C LYS A 179 22.03 -3.29 8.81
N MET A 180 21.51 -4.47 9.16
CA MET A 180 20.07 -4.69 9.25
C MET A 180 19.44 -3.81 10.33
N LEU A 181 20.04 -3.71 11.52
CA LEU A 181 19.57 -2.82 12.57
C LEU A 181 19.58 -1.35 12.12
N SER A 182 20.65 -0.93 11.42
CA SER A 182 20.74 0.42 10.86
C SER A 182 19.66 0.68 9.80
N PHE A 183 19.38 -0.31 8.95
CA PHE A 183 18.34 -0.25 7.93
C PHE A 183 16.95 -0.10 8.58
N LEU A 184 16.62 -0.95 9.55
CA LEU A 184 15.33 -0.92 10.24
C LEU A 184 15.13 0.39 11.03
N ARG A 185 16.18 0.94 11.62
CA ARG A 185 16.15 2.25 12.30
C ARG A 185 15.97 3.43 11.36
N ALA A 186 16.29 3.27 10.08
CA ALA A 186 16.09 4.32 9.08
C ALA A 186 14.63 4.37 8.58
N ILE A 187 13.82 3.35 8.85
CA ILE A 187 12.40 3.34 8.52
C ILE A 187 11.65 4.14 9.60
N PRO A 188 10.97 5.24 9.23
CA PRO A 188 10.18 6.00 10.19
C PRO A 188 8.98 5.15 10.62
N LEU A 189 8.99 4.70 11.88
CA LEU A 189 7.85 4.05 12.50
C LEU A 189 6.95 5.10 13.15
N PRO A 190 5.61 4.94 13.10
CA PRO A 190 4.70 5.80 13.82
C PRO A 190 5.04 5.77 15.30
N LEU A 191 5.10 6.96 15.91
CA LEU A 191 5.31 7.12 17.34
C LEU A 191 4.22 6.31 18.04
N GLY A 192 4.64 5.41 18.93
CA GLY A 192 3.78 4.44 19.58
C GLY A 192 2.65 5.09 20.39
N GLU A 193 1.54 5.35 19.73
CA GLU A 193 0.20 5.34 20.29
C GLU A 193 -0.66 4.56 19.30
N GLY A 194 -1.23 3.45 19.78
CA GLY A 194 -1.85 2.43 18.94
C GLY A 194 -2.79 3.00 17.89
N SER A 195 -2.51 2.71 16.61
CA SER A 195 -3.46 2.96 15.53
C SER A 195 -4.12 1.63 15.11
N PRO A 196 -5.46 1.62 14.91
CA PRO A 196 -6.26 0.43 15.01
C PRO A 196 -6.39 -0.26 13.65
N ILE A 197 -5.67 -1.34 13.45
CA ILE A 197 -6.05 -2.37 12.47
C ILE A 197 -6.03 -3.69 13.22
N GLY A 198 -7.19 -4.09 13.75
CA GLY A 198 -7.39 -5.36 14.46
C GLY A 198 -7.22 -5.26 15.97
N SER A 199 -8.18 -4.62 16.64
CA SER A 199 -8.45 -4.88 18.05
C SER A 199 -8.86 -6.35 18.21
N ASP A 200 -7.92 -7.20 18.61
CA ASP A 200 -8.14 -8.29 19.55
C ASP A 200 -6.78 -8.77 20.08
N SER A 201 -6.34 -8.17 21.18
CA SER A 201 -5.75 -8.81 22.38
C SER A 201 -4.77 -7.89 23.11
N HIS A 202 -5.28 -7.34 24.21
CA HIS A 202 -4.59 -6.96 25.45
C HIS A 202 -3.32 -6.10 25.39
N ALA A 203 -3.53 -4.80 25.63
CA ALA A 203 -2.59 -3.98 26.39
C ALA A 203 -2.52 -4.49 27.84
N ASP A 204 -1.41 -5.12 28.20
CA ASP A 204 -0.74 -4.98 29.50
C ASP A 204 0.47 -5.92 29.55
N SER A 205 1.66 -5.38 29.27
CA SER A 205 2.92 -5.74 29.92
C SER A 205 4.08 -5.00 29.23
N SER A 206 5.06 -4.59 30.03
CA SER A 206 6.46 -4.32 29.66
C SER A 206 6.89 -5.05 28.37
N PRO A 207 7.78 -4.52 27.50
CA PRO A 207 8.17 -5.20 26.27
C PRO A 207 8.84 -6.53 26.59
N ALA A 208 8.03 -7.56 26.81
CA ALA A 208 8.43 -8.94 26.76
C ALA A 208 9.06 -9.06 25.39
N SER A 209 10.31 -9.53 25.36
CA SER A 209 10.98 -9.86 24.12
C SER A 209 10.03 -10.74 23.31
N VAL A 210 9.38 -10.16 22.30
CA VAL A 210 8.54 -10.95 21.43
C VAL A 210 9.50 -11.83 20.66
N ASP A 211 9.42 -13.14 20.89
CA ASP A 211 10.18 -14.15 20.16
C ASP A 211 9.70 -14.19 18.71
N MET A 212 10.10 -13.17 17.95
CA MET A 212 9.88 -13.09 16.52
C MET A 212 10.89 -14.03 15.85
N ARG A 213 10.36 -14.99 15.09
CA ARG A 213 11.16 -15.98 14.34
C ARG A 213 11.49 -15.51 12.94
N LEU A 214 10.71 -14.57 12.41
CA LEU A 214 10.80 -14.08 11.05
C LEU A 214 10.27 -12.63 10.98
N LEU A 215 10.98 -11.77 10.28
CA LEU A 215 10.53 -10.44 9.87
C LEU A 215 10.30 -10.43 8.36
N VAL A 216 9.11 -10.00 7.93
CA VAL A 216 8.79 -9.78 6.52
C VAL A 216 8.59 -8.30 6.26
N LEU A 217 9.38 -7.78 5.33
CA LEU A 217 9.40 -6.39 4.90
C LEU A 217 8.58 -6.23 3.62
N TYR A 218 7.66 -5.27 3.61
CA TYR A 218 6.82 -4.92 2.48
C TYR A 218 7.11 -3.47 2.08
N PRO A 219 8.16 -3.22 1.27
CA PRO A 219 8.39 -1.91 0.72
C PRO A 219 7.26 -1.56 -0.25
N SER A 220 6.81 -0.30 -0.22
CA SER A 220 5.75 0.20 -1.09
C SER A 220 6.06 1.57 -1.65
N TRP A 221 5.70 1.80 -2.92
CA TRP A 221 5.86 3.11 -3.56
C TRP A 221 4.63 3.98 -3.38
N PHE A 222 3.44 3.37 -3.48
CA PHE A 222 2.16 4.07 -3.42
C PHE A 222 1.54 4.11 -2.03
N TYR A 223 2.01 3.32 -1.06
CA TYR A 223 1.49 3.36 0.30
C TYR A 223 1.74 4.74 0.93
N PRO A 224 0.67 5.49 1.27
CA PRO A 224 0.80 6.90 1.59
C PRO A 224 0.96 7.16 3.09
N ASP A 225 0.74 6.17 3.94
CA ASP A 225 0.80 6.30 5.41
C ASP A 225 2.20 6.02 5.97
N ASP A 226 2.36 6.32 7.25
CA ASP A 226 3.52 5.90 8.04
C ASP A 226 3.63 4.37 8.07
N ALA A 227 4.82 3.86 8.40
CA ALA A 227 5.07 2.44 8.39
C ALA A 227 4.10 1.67 9.32
N ALA A 228 3.44 0.64 8.81
CA ALA A 228 2.53 -0.20 9.56
C ALA A 228 3.24 -1.47 10.04
N TRP A 229 3.04 -1.80 11.31
CA TRP A 229 3.67 -2.94 11.98
C TRP A 229 2.63 -3.83 12.66
N HIS A 230 2.74 -5.14 12.48
CA HIS A 230 2.01 -6.13 13.29
C HIS A 230 2.80 -7.43 13.41
N ILE A 231 2.46 -8.23 14.42
CA ILE A 231 3.03 -9.55 14.65
C ILE A 231 1.91 -10.57 14.61
N GLN A 232 2.06 -11.62 13.82
CA GLN A 232 1.13 -12.73 13.75
C GLN A 232 1.90 -14.05 13.78
N ASP A 233 1.53 -14.96 14.69
CA ASP A 233 2.10 -16.31 14.79
C ASP A 233 3.65 -16.35 14.84
N GLY A 234 4.26 -15.36 15.51
CA GLY A 234 5.73 -15.22 15.63
C GLY A 234 6.41 -14.65 14.38
N VAL A 235 5.66 -14.14 13.41
CA VAL A 235 6.13 -13.43 12.22
C VAL A 235 5.80 -11.94 12.37
N GLY A 236 6.80 -11.08 12.32
CA GLY A 236 6.61 -9.64 12.23
C GLY A 236 6.45 -9.20 10.78
N HIS A 237 5.52 -8.30 10.55
CA HIS A 237 5.19 -7.76 9.24
C HIS A 237 5.37 -6.24 9.29
N LEU A 238 6.25 -5.71 8.45
CA LEU A 238 6.53 -4.28 8.35
C LEU A 238 6.23 -3.79 6.94
N LEU A 239 5.12 -3.05 6.79
CA LEU A 239 4.77 -2.32 5.57
C LEU A 239 5.30 -0.90 5.68
N TYR A 240 6.04 -0.42 4.69
CA TYR A 240 6.61 0.92 4.74
C TYR A 240 6.76 1.54 3.35
N ARG A 241 6.70 2.86 3.32
CA ARG A 241 6.91 3.63 2.08
C ARG A 241 8.40 3.74 1.76
N ILE A 242 8.78 3.49 0.51
CA ILE A 242 10.15 3.74 0.05
C ILE A 242 10.32 5.21 -0.37
N PRO A 243 11.49 5.84 -0.11
CA PRO A 243 11.74 7.22 -0.51
C PRO A 243 11.68 7.38 -2.03
N GLN A 244 10.80 8.27 -2.50
CA GLN A 244 10.73 8.63 -3.91
C GLN A 244 11.88 9.61 -4.21
N LYS A 245 12.95 9.14 -4.84
CA LYS A 245 14.01 10.03 -5.32
C LYS A 245 13.46 10.83 -6.50
N HIS A 246 13.23 12.13 -6.30
CA HIS A 246 13.14 13.04 -7.43
C HIS A 246 14.52 13.10 -8.09
N ASP A 247 14.68 12.44 -9.22
CA ASP A 247 15.68 12.89 -10.17
C ASP A 247 15.26 14.29 -10.58
N LYS A 248 15.96 15.30 -10.04
CA LYS A 248 15.94 16.65 -10.60
C LYS A 248 16.43 16.50 -12.03
N ARG A 249 15.51 16.38 -12.99
CA ARG A 249 15.86 16.52 -14.40
C ARG A 249 16.61 17.86 -14.52
N PRO A 250 17.83 17.89 -15.08
CA PRO A 250 18.47 19.16 -15.35
C PRO A 250 17.53 19.94 -16.27
N HIS A 251 17.14 21.15 -15.87
CA HIS A 251 16.46 22.07 -16.76
C HIS A 251 17.28 22.15 -18.07
N PRO A 252 16.68 21.89 -19.25
CA PRO A 252 17.37 22.21 -20.49
C PRO A 252 17.63 23.71 -20.46
N GLY A 253 18.89 24.06 -20.68
CA GLY A 253 19.45 25.37 -20.38
C GLY A 253 18.57 26.51 -20.85
N SER A 254 18.46 27.51 -19.97
CA SER A 254 18.25 28.90 -20.31
C SER A 254 19.30 29.30 -21.34
N GLY A 255 19.01 29.03 -22.62
CA GLY A 255 19.77 29.53 -23.74
C GLY A 255 19.65 31.04 -23.71
N CYS A 256 20.74 31.70 -23.35
CA CYS A 256 20.92 33.12 -23.49
C CYS A 256 20.50 33.56 -24.90
N CYS A 257 19.46 34.38 -25.01
CA CYS A 257 19.33 35.25 -26.16
C CYS A 257 20.46 36.30 -26.06
N PRO A 258 21.33 36.46 -27.05
CA PRO A 258 22.18 37.63 -27.13
C PRO A 258 21.32 38.79 -27.64
N ASP A 259 21.33 39.90 -26.90
CA ASP A 259 20.86 41.17 -27.40
C ASP A 259 21.69 41.57 -28.64
N GLY A 260 21.00 41.83 -29.74
CA GLY A 260 21.56 42.31 -31.02
C GLY A 260 20.45 42.74 -31.96
#